data_AF-A0A9D4FYB3-F1
#
_entry.id   AF-A0A9D4FYB3-F1
#
_cell.length_a   1.000
_cell.length_b   1.000
_cell.length_c   1.000
_cell.angle_alpha   90.00
_cell.angle_beta   90.00
_cell.angle_gamma   90.00
#
_symmetry.space_group_name_H-M   'P 1'
#
loop_
_entity.id
_entity.type
_entity.pdbx_description
1 polymer ?
#
loop_
_entity_poly.entity_id
_entity_poly.type
_entity_poly.pdbx_seq_one_letter_code
_entity_poly.pdbx_strand_id
1 'polypeptide(L)'
;MISNSHVDDEDLKRKREASSVSEVDSSVNETPKIDKQKKKKPKQKSAAMQSEKVKHPEDDNDVVTHMKIINKKLEKLDSSMISVNKRLDNVIFKGDGTLHKTIKDLFAEMKDDLLKSVVKNIEVLEGRLFEKEQEIDKLKTQSQVLETDIKNQKEMNENLLKELKQIDMNRQKYENESEQYSRSNNIKIKGIADTNLRETAKQSAELVISVLRAHNVCQITMADINIAHRLPNKDNKNRDIIVSLISRQTKFDIIANRKQLKGTDIFINEDMTKLNLHVLMCVKKKMPDEINSAWFMNGKIFYKNHMDKIQTVKFEDYEHWTNLPWPNNTPKRE
;
A
#
# COMPACT_ATOMS: atom_id res chain seq x y z
N MET A 1 -31.84 -39.76 54.98
CA MET A 1 -31.41 -38.65 55.84
C MET A 1 -30.46 -37.80 55.03
N ILE A 2 -30.84 -36.52 54.86
CA ILE A 2 -30.03 -35.39 54.36
C ILE A 2 -29.69 -35.41 52.86
N SER A 3 -29.79 -34.37 52.04
CA SER A 3 -30.59 -33.13 51.92
C SER A 3 -30.08 -32.43 50.64
N ASN A 4 -30.98 -31.77 49.92
CA ASN A 4 -30.73 -30.93 48.75
C ASN A 4 -29.66 -29.83 48.94
N SER A 5 -29.01 -29.45 47.84
CA SER A 5 -28.99 -28.03 47.43
C SER A 5 -28.97 -27.92 45.90
N HIS A 6 -30.05 -27.37 45.38
CA HIS A 6 -30.36 -27.07 43.99
C HIS A 6 -30.08 -25.58 43.83
N VAL A 7 -29.13 -25.20 42.97
CA VAL A 7 -28.78 -23.80 42.71
C VAL A 7 -29.23 -23.44 41.30
N ASP A 8 -30.34 -22.70 41.30
CA ASP A 8 -30.89 -21.69 40.41
C ASP A 8 -30.32 -21.52 38.98
N ASP A 9 -31.23 -21.74 38.03
CA ASP A 9 -31.10 -21.71 36.56
C ASP A 9 -31.71 -20.42 35.96
N GLU A 10 -31.53 -19.27 36.62
CA GLU A 10 -32.17 -17.99 36.25
C GLU A 10 -31.21 -16.96 35.60
N ASP A 11 -29.89 -17.19 35.57
CA ASP A 11 -28.92 -16.18 35.11
C ASP A 11 -28.48 -16.33 33.63
N LEU A 12 -28.97 -17.34 32.92
CA LEU A 12 -28.65 -17.59 31.51
C LEU A 12 -29.66 -17.00 30.50
N LYS A 13 -30.73 -16.36 30.98
CA LYS A 13 -31.80 -15.80 30.13
C LYS A 13 -31.69 -14.31 29.80
N ARG A 14 -30.72 -13.57 30.37
CA ARG A 14 -30.60 -12.10 30.19
C ARG A 14 -29.51 -11.60 29.22
N LYS A 15 -28.92 -12.48 28.40
CA LYS A 15 -27.90 -12.07 27.40
C LYS A 15 -28.24 -12.38 25.94
N ARG A 16 -29.51 -12.63 25.61
CA ARG A 16 -29.96 -12.91 24.23
C ARG A 16 -30.91 -11.89 23.61
N GLU A 17 -31.14 -10.74 24.25
CA GLU A 17 -31.99 -9.66 23.71
C GLU A 17 -31.22 -8.35 23.60
N ALA A 18 -30.18 -8.33 22.76
CA ALA A 18 -29.52 -7.08 22.32
C ALA A 18 -28.75 -7.32 21.00
N SER A 19 -29.48 -7.68 19.94
CA SER A 19 -29.05 -7.48 18.55
C SER A 19 -30.25 -7.71 17.63
N SER A 20 -31.25 -6.84 17.78
CA SER A 20 -32.25 -6.62 16.76
C SER A 20 -31.64 -5.79 15.64
N VAL A 21 -31.33 -6.50 14.56
CA VAL A 21 -31.23 -6.11 13.16
C VAL A 21 -31.94 -4.79 12.83
N SER A 22 -31.22 -3.84 12.25
CA SER A 22 -31.81 -2.75 11.47
C SER A 22 -32.06 -3.23 10.05
N GLU A 23 -33.33 -3.13 9.65
CA GLU A 23 -33.81 -3.26 8.28
C GLU A 23 -33.21 -2.15 7.40
N VAL A 24 -32.67 -2.53 6.24
CA VAL A 24 -32.51 -1.60 5.12
C VAL A 24 -33.25 -2.22 3.94
N ASP A 25 -34.32 -1.52 3.60
CA ASP A 25 -35.28 -1.82 2.55
C ASP A 25 -34.62 -1.81 1.17
N SER A 26 -35.14 -2.65 0.29
CA SER A 26 -34.59 -2.92 -1.03
C SER A 26 -35.65 -2.74 -2.12
N SER A 27 -35.19 -2.33 -3.31
CA SER A 27 -35.92 -2.08 -4.56
C SER A 27 -36.49 -0.64 -4.67
N VAL A 28 -36.19 0.12 -5.72
CA VAL A 28 -36.64 -0.15 -7.10
C VAL A 28 -35.57 0.13 -8.17
N ASN A 29 -35.53 -0.80 -9.12
CA ASN A 29 -34.87 -0.75 -10.43
C ASN A 29 -35.44 0.35 -11.33
N GLU A 30 -34.58 1.07 -12.05
CA GLU A 30 -34.85 1.40 -13.46
C GLU A 30 -33.53 1.50 -14.26
N THR A 31 -33.56 0.86 -15.43
CA THR A 31 -32.45 0.61 -16.37
C THR A 31 -31.86 1.89 -16.99
N PRO A 32 -30.53 1.98 -17.18
CA PRO A 32 -29.90 3.15 -17.78
C PRO A 32 -29.71 3.02 -19.31
N LYS A 33 -30.19 4.01 -20.07
CA LYS A 33 -29.77 4.24 -21.45
C LYS A 33 -28.51 5.10 -21.50
N ILE A 34 -27.41 4.40 -21.78
CA ILE A 34 -26.23 4.77 -22.57
C ILE A 34 -26.26 6.21 -23.11
N ASP A 35 -25.40 7.07 -22.55
CA ASP A 35 -24.70 8.04 -23.38
C ASP A 35 -23.20 8.06 -23.07
N LYS A 36 -22.45 8.26 -24.14
CA LYS A 36 -21.04 7.88 -24.30
C LYS A 36 -20.12 8.83 -23.54
N GLN A 37 -19.44 8.35 -22.49
CA GLN A 37 -18.14 8.90 -22.11
C GLN A 37 -17.11 7.81 -21.81
N LYS A 38 -16.09 7.78 -22.67
CA LYS A 38 -15.00 6.81 -22.67
C LYS A 38 -14.04 7.08 -21.51
N LYS A 39 -13.86 6.05 -20.69
CA LYS A 39 -12.63 5.80 -19.91
C LYS A 39 -11.41 5.84 -20.82
N LYS A 40 -10.34 6.50 -20.37
CA LYS A 40 -8.98 6.05 -20.68
C LYS A 40 -8.08 6.11 -19.45
N LYS A 41 -7.36 4.99 -19.32
CA LYS A 41 -6.39 4.59 -18.31
C LYS A 41 -5.12 5.46 -18.32
N PRO A 42 -4.32 5.37 -17.24
CA PRO A 42 -3.15 6.19 -16.99
C PRO A 42 -1.95 5.67 -17.79
N LYS A 43 -1.08 6.57 -18.26
CA LYS A 43 0.29 6.28 -18.65
C LYS A 43 1.12 7.57 -18.73
N GLN A 44 2.31 7.47 -18.15
CA GLN A 44 3.41 8.44 -18.12
C GLN A 44 3.71 9.04 -19.50
N LYS A 45 4.05 10.34 -19.55
CA LYS A 45 4.92 10.90 -20.59
C LYS A 45 5.74 12.08 -20.08
N SER A 46 7.02 11.95 -20.37
CA SER A 46 8.06 12.97 -20.40
C SER A 46 7.75 14.09 -21.41
N ALA A 47 8.26 15.28 -21.07
CA ALA A 47 8.68 16.42 -21.88
C ALA A 47 7.91 16.78 -23.17
N ALA A 48 7.26 17.96 -23.18
CA ALA A 48 7.57 19.09 -24.07
C ALA A 48 6.51 20.20 -23.94
N MET A 49 7.00 21.42 -23.66
CA MET A 49 6.41 22.75 -23.83
C MET A 49 4.95 22.86 -24.32
N GLN A 50 4.10 23.50 -23.50
CA GLN A 50 3.23 24.59 -23.95
C GLN A 50 2.78 25.46 -22.76
N SER A 51 2.79 26.76 -23.03
CA SER A 51 2.66 27.91 -22.16
C SER A 51 1.25 28.11 -21.60
N GLU A 52 1.11 28.34 -20.29
CA GLU A 52 -0.06 29.05 -19.77
C GLU A 52 0.25 29.88 -18.51
N LYS A 53 0.33 31.19 -18.76
CA LYS A 53 -0.04 32.33 -17.90
C LYS A 53 0.19 32.17 -16.40
N VAL A 54 1.40 32.52 -15.99
CA VAL A 54 1.64 33.20 -14.71
C VAL A 54 0.80 34.47 -14.70
N LYS A 55 -0.23 34.52 -13.86
CA LYS A 55 -0.83 35.80 -13.44
C LYS A 55 0.21 36.50 -12.57
N HIS A 56 0.96 37.41 -13.18
CA HIS A 56 1.65 38.46 -12.44
C HIS A 56 0.58 39.35 -11.79
N PRO A 57 0.60 39.53 -10.46
CA PRO A 57 -0.09 40.65 -9.85
C PRO A 57 0.54 41.93 -10.37
N GLU A 58 -0.33 42.89 -10.65
CA GLU A 58 -0.07 44.22 -11.16
C GLU A 58 1.03 44.95 -10.38
N ASP A 59 2.14 45.23 -11.06
CA ASP A 59 3.26 46.04 -10.56
C ASP A 59 3.22 47.49 -11.09
N ASP A 60 2.05 47.96 -11.55
CA ASP A 60 1.87 49.33 -12.05
C ASP A 60 1.71 50.36 -10.92
N ASN A 61 1.39 49.91 -9.70
CA ASN A 61 1.19 50.83 -8.57
C ASN A 61 2.52 51.28 -7.94
N ASP A 62 3.61 50.52 -8.11
CA ASP A 62 4.90 50.87 -7.52
C ASP A 62 5.63 51.93 -8.37
N VAL A 63 5.53 51.85 -9.71
CA VAL A 63 6.13 52.82 -10.64
C VAL A 63 5.52 54.22 -10.48
N VAL A 64 4.19 54.32 -10.38
CA VAL A 64 3.49 55.60 -10.18
C VAL A 64 3.87 56.22 -8.83
N THR A 65 4.04 55.39 -7.80
CA THR A 65 4.42 55.84 -6.45
C THR A 65 5.88 56.32 -6.44
N HIS A 66 6.78 55.60 -7.09
CA HIS A 66 8.17 56.01 -7.28
C HIS A 66 8.30 57.31 -8.10
N MET A 67 7.52 57.48 -9.17
CA MET A 67 7.50 58.69 -10.00
C MET A 67 7.05 59.93 -9.19
N LYS A 68 6.05 59.78 -8.32
CA LYS A 68 5.61 60.85 -7.41
C LYS A 68 6.70 61.24 -6.40
N ILE A 69 7.45 60.27 -5.88
CA ILE A 69 8.59 60.54 -4.98
C ILE A 69 9.70 61.30 -5.72
N ILE A 70 9.98 60.94 -6.97
CA ILE A 70 10.99 61.60 -7.82
C ILE A 70 10.59 63.05 -8.11
N ASN A 71 9.35 63.31 -8.53
CA ASN A 71 8.88 64.67 -8.80
C ASN A 71 8.94 65.56 -7.55
N LYS A 72 8.55 65.03 -6.39
CA LYS A 72 8.65 65.77 -5.12
C LYS A 72 10.10 66.09 -4.73
N LYS A 73 11.05 65.21 -5.07
CA LYS A 73 12.49 65.49 -4.88
C LYS A 73 12.99 66.55 -5.86
N LEU A 74 12.54 66.53 -7.12
CA LEU A 74 12.85 67.51 -8.16
C LEU A 74 12.37 68.92 -7.80
N GLU A 75 11.12 69.06 -7.34
CA GLU A 75 10.56 70.36 -6.92
C GLU A 75 11.33 70.96 -5.72
N LYS A 76 11.76 70.10 -4.79
CA LYS A 76 12.58 70.52 -3.65
C LYS A 76 13.96 71.00 -4.11
N LEU A 77 14.53 70.36 -5.14
CA LEU A 77 15.83 70.70 -5.70
C LEU A 77 15.76 72.03 -6.48
N ASP A 78 14.69 72.25 -7.23
CA ASP A 78 14.46 73.48 -7.98
C ASP A 78 14.26 74.68 -7.05
N SER A 79 13.49 74.49 -5.98
CA SER A 79 13.31 75.50 -4.92
C SER A 79 14.63 75.84 -4.21
N SER A 80 15.47 74.84 -3.98
CA SER A 80 16.81 75.02 -3.38
C SER A 80 17.73 75.80 -4.34
N MET A 81 17.71 75.47 -5.64
CA MET A 81 18.52 76.14 -6.66
C MET A 81 18.14 77.61 -6.86
N ILE A 82 16.84 77.94 -6.79
CA ILE A 82 16.34 79.32 -6.83
C ILE A 82 16.85 80.12 -5.61
N SER A 83 16.88 79.49 -4.43
CA SER A 83 17.43 80.11 -3.21
C SER A 83 18.94 80.38 -3.34
N VAL A 84 19.70 79.44 -3.90
CA VAL A 84 21.13 79.58 -4.16
C VAL A 84 21.40 80.72 -5.16
N ASN A 85 20.66 80.80 -6.26
CA ASN A 85 20.83 81.86 -7.27
C ASN A 85 20.57 83.25 -6.69
N LYS A 86 19.49 83.43 -5.92
CA LYS A 86 19.21 84.71 -5.23
C LYS A 86 20.31 85.13 -4.26
N ARG A 87 21.00 84.17 -3.65
CA ARG A 87 22.11 84.46 -2.73
C ARG A 87 23.40 84.75 -3.49
N LEU A 88 23.65 84.08 -4.61
CA LEU A 88 24.77 84.38 -5.52
C LEU A 88 24.69 85.82 -6.03
N ASP A 89 23.48 86.27 -6.41
CA ASP A 89 23.22 87.63 -6.87
C ASP A 89 23.53 88.69 -5.79
N ASN A 90 23.22 88.39 -4.52
CA ASN A 90 23.52 89.27 -3.40
C ASN A 90 25.03 89.37 -3.09
N VAL A 91 25.80 88.35 -3.46
CA VAL A 91 27.23 88.26 -3.20
C VAL A 91 28.04 89.00 -4.25
N ILE A 92 27.62 88.93 -5.52
CA ILE A 92 28.23 89.70 -6.61
C ILE A 92 28.18 91.21 -6.32
N PHE A 93 27.23 91.66 -5.49
CA PHE A 93 27.03 93.06 -5.12
C PHE A 93 27.88 93.57 -3.92
N LYS A 94 28.56 92.71 -3.15
CA LYS A 94 29.31 93.10 -1.93
C LYS A 94 30.69 92.44 -1.91
N GLY A 95 31.76 93.25 -2.01
CA GLY A 95 33.16 92.85 -2.28
C GLY A 95 33.79 91.69 -1.48
N ASP A 96 35.01 91.34 -1.89
CA ASP A 96 35.72 90.04 -1.73
C ASP A 96 35.61 89.32 -0.37
N GLY A 97 35.59 90.03 0.76
CA GLY A 97 35.49 89.43 2.10
C GLY A 97 34.10 88.88 2.46
N THR A 98 33.03 89.46 1.89
CA THR A 98 31.64 89.01 2.11
C THR A 98 31.30 87.77 1.28
N LEU A 99 31.87 87.65 0.08
CA LEU A 99 31.75 86.48 -0.80
C LEU A 99 32.28 85.21 -0.13
N HIS A 100 33.46 85.29 0.49
CA HIS A 100 34.02 84.14 1.21
C HIS A 100 33.13 83.69 2.37
N LYS A 101 32.53 84.65 3.12
CA LYS A 101 31.60 84.35 4.20
C LYS A 101 30.30 83.71 3.69
N THR A 102 29.69 84.25 2.64
CA THR A 102 28.44 83.70 2.10
C THR A 102 28.64 82.34 1.43
N ILE A 103 29.76 82.11 0.75
CA ILE A 103 30.13 80.77 0.25
C ILE A 103 30.27 79.79 1.41
N LYS A 104 30.96 80.19 2.49
CA LYS A 104 31.14 79.36 3.67
C LYS A 104 29.80 79.02 4.35
N ASP A 105 28.89 79.98 4.45
CA ASP A 105 27.56 79.79 5.02
C ASP A 105 26.70 78.86 4.13
N LEU A 106 26.77 79.00 2.80
CA LEU A 106 26.12 78.11 1.85
C LEU A 106 26.65 76.67 1.94
N PHE A 107 27.97 76.49 2.01
CA PHE A 107 28.55 75.17 2.20
C PHE A 107 28.14 74.54 3.54
N ALA A 108 28.02 75.33 4.61
CA ALA A 108 27.55 74.85 5.90
C ALA A 108 26.09 74.39 5.84
N GLU A 109 25.22 75.16 5.18
CA GLU A 109 23.80 74.82 5.01
C GLU A 109 23.61 73.59 4.10
N MET A 110 24.32 73.52 2.98
CA MET A 110 24.30 72.33 2.10
C MET A 110 24.79 71.08 2.83
N LYS A 111 25.84 71.22 3.65
CA LYS A 111 26.36 70.11 4.47
C LYS A 111 25.33 69.65 5.49
N ASP A 112 24.65 70.58 6.17
CA ASP A 112 23.62 70.27 7.17
C ASP A 112 22.40 69.59 6.54
N ASP A 113 21.92 70.09 5.39
CA ASP A 113 20.81 69.49 4.65
C ASP A 113 21.15 68.09 4.11
N LEU A 114 22.37 67.92 3.59
CA LEU A 114 22.86 66.61 3.17
C LEU A 114 22.92 65.65 4.36
N LEU A 115 23.45 66.10 5.50
CA LEU A 115 23.55 65.30 6.71
C LEU A 115 22.16 64.87 7.20
N LYS A 116 21.21 65.81 7.29
CA LYS A 116 19.81 65.51 7.65
C LYS A 116 19.17 64.52 6.69
N SER A 117 19.40 64.67 5.38
CA SER A 117 18.86 63.75 4.38
C SER A 117 19.47 62.34 4.50
N VAL A 118 20.76 62.24 4.77
CA VAL A 118 21.44 60.96 4.94
C VAL A 118 20.96 60.28 6.22
N VAL A 119 20.90 61.00 7.35
CA VAL A 119 20.38 60.48 8.62
C VAL A 119 18.97 59.94 8.47
N LYS A 120 18.07 60.70 7.84
CA LYS A 120 16.70 60.25 7.59
C LYS A 120 16.63 58.98 6.73
N ASN A 121 17.50 58.85 5.73
CA ASN A 121 17.54 57.64 4.91
C ASN A 121 18.08 56.44 5.70
N ILE A 122 19.06 56.65 6.58
CA ILE A 122 19.59 55.62 7.48
C ILE A 122 18.47 55.11 8.39
N GLU A 123 17.71 56.00 9.04
CA GLU A 123 16.58 55.62 9.90
C GLU A 123 15.53 54.77 9.16
N VAL A 124 15.19 55.13 7.92
CA VAL A 124 14.26 54.35 7.10
C VAL A 124 14.82 52.98 6.73
N LEU A 125 16.12 52.90 6.43
CA LEU A 125 16.79 51.63 6.10
C LEU A 125 16.88 50.73 7.34
N GLU A 126 17.16 51.28 8.52
CA GLU A 126 17.17 50.55 9.78
C GLU A 126 15.80 49.94 10.10
N GLY A 127 14.71 50.70 9.91
CA GLY A 127 13.35 50.19 10.10
C GLY A 127 13.03 49.01 9.15
N ARG A 128 13.38 49.14 7.87
CA ARG A 128 13.18 48.07 6.87
C ARG A 128 14.05 46.85 7.17
N LEU A 129 15.28 47.06 7.62
CA LEU A 129 16.19 45.98 8.01
C LEU A 129 15.60 45.19 9.18
N PHE A 130 15.10 45.88 10.20
CA PHE A 130 14.46 45.27 11.35
C PHE A 130 13.20 44.46 10.99
N GLU A 131 12.35 44.97 10.08
CA GLU A 131 11.19 44.22 9.57
C GLU A 131 11.62 42.93 8.85
N LYS A 132 12.69 43.00 8.04
CA LYS A 132 13.23 41.85 7.32
C LYS A 132 13.87 40.83 8.25
N GLU A 133 14.55 41.28 9.30
CA GLU A 133 15.08 40.39 10.35
C GLU A 133 13.95 39.61 11.05
N GLN A 134 12.85 40.28 11.41
CA GLN A 134 11.68 39.59 11.97
C GLN A 134 11.04 38.58 11.00
N GLU A 135 11.01 38.89 9.71
CA GLU A 135 10.51 37.96 8.68
C GLU A 135 11.40 36.72 8.56
N ILE A 136 12.72 36.90 8.59
CA ILE A 136 13.70 35.81 8.58
C ILE A 136 13.54 34.90 9.80
N ASP A 137 13.33 35.46 10.99
CA ASP A 137 13.12 34.66 12.21
C ASP A 137 11.82 33.84 12.15
N LYS A 138 10.75 34.43 11.61
CA LYS A 138 9.48 33.72 11.37
C LYS A 138 9.67 32.58 10.38
N LEU A 139 10.32 32.83 9.24
CA LEU A 139 10.59 31.81 8.23
C LEU A 139 11.48 30.69 8.77
N LYS A 140 12.47 31.02 9.59
CA LYS A 140 13.36 30.04 10.23
C LYS A 140 12.57 29.13 11.17
N THR A 141 11.69 29.70 11.99
CA THR A 141 10.81 28.94 12.89
C THR A 141 9.89 28.02 12.09
N GLN A 142 9.27 28.52 11.01
CA GLN A 142 8.43 27.71 10.13
C GLN A 142 9.21 26.56 9.46
N SER A 143 10.43 26.82 9.01
CA SER A 143 11.30 25.79 8.41
C SER A 143 11.60 24.67 9.41
N GLN A 144 11.89 25.01 10.67
CA GLN A 144 12.16 24.01 11.72
C GLN A 144 10.93 23.16 12.04
N VAL A 145 9.73 23.77 12.07
CA VAL A 145 8.47 23.04 12.26
C VAL A 145 8.25 22.07 11.09
N LEU A 146 8.39 22.54 9.85
CA LEU A 146 8.23 21.70 8.65
C LEU A 146 9.22 20.54 8.60
N GLU A 147 10.48 20.77 8.97
CA GLU A 147 11.49 19.71 9.06
C GLU A 147 11.10 18.63 10.07
N THR A 148 10.57 19.05 11.23
CA THR A 148 10.08 18.15 12.27
C THR A 148 8.87 17.35 11.79
N ASP A 149 7.92 17.99 11.12
CA ASP A 149 6.73 17.33 10.57
C ASP A 149 7.10 16.32 9.48
N ILE A 150 8.03 16.65 8.59
CA ILE A 150 8.53 15.73 7.56
C ILE A 150 9.18 14.50 8.20
N LYS A 151 9.96 14.69 9.27
CA LYS A 151 10.58 13.57 9.99
C LYS A 151 9.52 12.67 10.61
N ASN A 152 8.54 13.24 11.30
CA ASN A 152 7.45 12.50 11.94
C ASN A 152 6.60 11.74 10.90
N GLN A 153 6.30 12.37 9.76
CA GLN A 153 5.56 11.72 8.68
C GLN A 153 6.32 10.54 8.06
N LYS A 154 7.64 10.65 7.90
CA LYS A 154 8.47 9.54 7.40
C LYS A 154 8.43 8.34 8.33
N GLU A 155 8.61 8.58 9.63
CA GLU A 155 8.54 7.52 10.65
C GLU A 155 7.15 6.85 10.68
N MET A 156 6.09 7.66 10.62
CA MET A 156 4.73 7.15 10.54
C MET A 156 4.52 6.28 9.29
N ASN A 157 4.99 6.72 8.12
CA ASN A 157 4.90 5.95 6.88
C ASN A 157 5.67 4.62 6.94
N GLU A 158 6.85 4.59 7.56
CA GLU A 158 7.61 3.36 7.75
C GLU A 158 6.87 2.37 8.66
N ASN A 159 6.23 2.86 9.72
CA ASN A 159 5.43 2.04 10.62
C ASN A 159 4.18 1.50 9.93
N LEU A 160 3.45 2.35 9.20
CA LEU A 160 2.30 1.95 8.37
C LEU A 160 2.69 0.86 7.34
N LEU A 161 3.85 0.99 6.70
CA LEU A 161 4.33 -0.03 5.75
C LEU A 161 4.61 -1.38 6.43
N LYS A 162 5.13 -1.38 7.65
CA LYS A 162 5.35 -2.62 8.43
C LYS A 162 4.02 -3.25 8.83
N GLU A 163 3.06 -2.45 9.30
CA GLU A 163 1.72 -2.91 9.66
C GLU A 163 0.98 -3.51 8.47
N LEU A 164 1.00 -2.83 7.31
CA LEU A 164 0.38 -3.34 6.08
C LEU A 164 0.93 -4.69 5.66
N LYS A 165 2.26 -4.87 5.71
CA LYS A 165 2.90 -6.17 5.42
C LYS A 165 2.42 -7.25 6.39
N GLN A 166 2.35 -6.94 7.68
CA GLN A 166 1.89 -7.90 8.68
C GLN A 166 0.41 -8.29 8.49
N ILE A 167 -0.44 -7.31 8.16
CA ILE A 167 -1.86 -7.55 7.87
C ILE A 167 -2.00 -8.44 6.64
N ASP A 168 -1.26 -8.16 5.55
CA ASP A 168 -1.30 -8.98 4.34
C ASP A 168 -0.82 -10.41 4.58
N MET A 169 0.26 -10.60 5.35
CA MET A 169 0.73 -11.93 5.75
C MET A 169 -0.33 -12.69 6.55
N ASN A 170 -0.95 -12.03 7.54
CA ASN A 170 -2.01 -12.63 8.35
C ASN A 170 -3.25 -12.98 7.51
N ARG A 171 -3.61 -12.12 6.55
CA ARG A 171 -4.72 -12.36 5.64
C ARG A 171 -4.48 -13.58 4.77
N GLN A 172 -3.30 -13.68 4.15
CA GLN A 172 -2.92 -14.84 3.33
C GLN A 172 -2.90 -16.14 4.15
N LYS A 173 -2.42 -16.08 5.40
CA LYS A 173 -2.46 -17.21 6.33
C LYS A 173 -3.88 -17.69 6.56
N TYR A 174 -4.76 -16.78 6.95
CA TYR A 174 -6.15 -17.09 7.25
C TYR A 174 -6.90 -17.61 6.03
N GLU A 175 -6.72 -16.99 4.86
CA GLU A 175 -7.31 -17.43 3.60
C GLU A 175 -6.88 -18.88 3.28
N ASN A 176 -5.58 -19.19 3.39
CA ASN A 176 -5.06 -20.52 3.11
C ASN A 176 -5.52 -21.57 4.14
N GLU A 177 -5.52 -21.24 5.43
CA GLU A 177 -5.99 -22.13 6.50
C GLU A 177 -7.49 -22.43 6.37
N SER A 178 -8.29 -21.41 6.09
CA SER A 178 -9.74 -21.54 5.86
C SER A 178 -10.04 -22.39 4.61
N GLU A 179 -9.34 -22.13 3.50
CA GLU A 179 -9.46 -22.95 2.29
C GLU A 179 -9.04 -24.40 2.56
N GLN A 180 -7.91 -24.62 3.26
CA GLN A 180 -7.44 -25.96 3.59
C GLN A 180 -8.40 -26.69 4.54
N TYR A 181 -9.05 -25.97 5.45
CA TYR A 181 -10.08 -26.52 6.33
C TYR A 181 -11.30 -27.01 5.54
N SER A 182 -11.76 -26.23 4.56
CA SER A 182 -12.86 -26.65 3.67
C SER A 182 -12.53 -27.91 2.85
N ARG A 183 -11.23 -28.15 2.58
CA ARG A 183 -10.71 -29.33 1.86
C ARG A 183 -10.33 -30.49 2.77
N SER A 184 -10.54 -30.37 4.08
CA SER A 184 -10.03 -31.34 5.07
C SER A 184 -10.56 -32.77 4.87
N ASN A 185 -11.71 -32.96 4.23
CA ASN A 185 -12.29 -34.27 3.93
C ASN A 185 -12.10 -34.70 2.47
N ASN A 186 -11.34 -33.94 1.70
CA ASN A 186 -11.20 -34.17 0.27
C ASN A 186 -9.93 -34.96 -0.04
N ILE A 187 -10.05 -35.92 -0.96
CA ILE A 187 -8.93 -36.62 -1.58
C ILE A 187 -8.95 -36.41 -3.09
N LYS A 188 -7.78 -36.53 -3.69
CA LYS A 188 -7.56 -36.45 -5.13
C LYS A 188 -6.97 -37.77 -5.61
N ILE A 189 -7.66 -38.40 -6.55
CA ILE A 189 -7.29 -39.67 -7.13
C ILE A 189 -6.88 -39.46 -8.57
N LYS A 190 -5.68 -39.92 -8.93
CA LYS A 190 -5.09 -39.81 -10.27
C LYS A 190 -4.96 -41.19 -10.90
N GLY A 191 -4.89 -41.23 -12.23
CA GLY A 191 -4.58 -42.45 -12.98
C GLY A 191 -5.77 -43.35 -13.30
N ILE A 192 -6.97 -43.03 -12.83
CA ILE A 192 -8.19 -43.75 -13.22
C ILE A 192 -8.55 -43.37 -14.66
N ALA A 193 -8.69 -44.38 -15.52
CA ALA A 193 -9.06 -44.21 -16.93
C ALA A 193 -10.31 -43.32 -17.09
N ASP A 194 -10.26 -42.38 -18.04
CA ASP A 194 -11.31 -41.41 -18.32
C ASP A 194 -12.02 -41.79 -19.63
N THR A 195 -12.81 -42.86 -19.57
CA THR A 195 -13.49 -43.44 -20.74
C THR A 195 -14.72 -42.64 -21.16
N ASN A 196 -15.31 -41.86 -20.25
CA ASN A 196 -16.53 -41.09 -20.49
C ASN A 196 -16.35 -39.61 -20.14
N LEU A 197 -16.31 -38.77 -21.17
CA LEU A 197 -16.21 -37.31 -21.02
C LEU A 197 -17.35 -36.69 -20.20
N ARG A 198 -18.54 -37.31 -20.22
CA ARG A 198 -19.76 -36.87 -19.54
C ARG A 198 -20.12 -37.73 -18.32
N GLU A 199 -19.12 -38.34 -17.70
CA GLU A 199 -19.26 -39.06 -16.44
C GLU A 199 -19.97 -38.19 -15.38
N THR A 200 -21.04 -38.71 -14.79
CA THR A 200 -21.79 -38.04 -13.72
C THR A 200 -21.11 -38.22 -12.37
N ALA A 201 -21.44 -37.38 -11.39
CA ALA A 201 -20.88 -37.48 -10.04
C ALA A 201 -21.14 -38.85 -9.38
N LYS A 202 -22.31 -39.45 -9.63
CA LYS A 202 -22.67 -40.78 -9.14
C LYS A 202 -21.79 -41.87 -9.76
N GLN A 203 -21.56 -41.82 -11.07
CA GLN A 203 -20.68 -42.76 -11.77
C GLN A 203 -19.23 -42.64 -11.26
N SER A 204 -18.75 -41.41 -11.00
CA SER A 204 -17.44 -41.20 -10.38
C SER A 204 -17.32 -41.78 -8.99
N ALA A 205 -18.37 -41.66 -8.17
CA ALA A 205 -18.38 -42.27 -6.84
C ALA A 205 -18.35 -43.81 -6.92
N GLU A 206 -19.16 -44.41 -7.79
CA GLU A 206 -19.20 -45.86 -8.02
C GLU A 206 -17.85 -46.40 -8.54
N LEU A 207 -17.20 -45.67 -9.45
CA LEU A 207 -15.88 -45.99 -9.96
C LEU A 207 -14.82 -45.93 -8.86
N VAL A 208 -14.84 -44.89 -8.02
CA VAL A 208 -13.92 -44.78 -6.87
C VAL A 208 -14.13 -45.93 -5.89
N ILE A 209 -15.38 -46.28 -5.56
CA ILE A 209 -15.69 -47.41 -4.67
C ILE A 209 -15.15 -48.72 -5.26
N SER A 210 -15.39 -48.98 -6.54
CA SER A 210 -14.92 -50.21 -7.19
C SER A 210 -13.40 -50.31 -7.18
N VAL A 211 -12.68 -49.22 -7.51
CA VAL A 211 -11.21 -49.17 -7.47
C VAL A 211 -10.67 -49.39 -6.06
N LEU A 212 -11.22 -48.72 -5.04
CA LEU A 212 -10.74 -48.84 -3.68
C LEU A 212 -10.97 -50.24 -3.10
N ARG A 213 -12.08 -50.90 -3.45
CA ARG A 213 -12.36 -52.28 -3.05
C ARG A 213 -11.51 -53.29 -3.81
N ALA A 214 -11.35 -53.14 -5.13
CA ALA A 214 -10.57 -54.05 -5.96
C ALA A 214 -9.10 -54.11 -5.53
N HIS A 215 -8.53 -52.98 -5.10
CA HIS A 215 -7.16 -52.91 -4.59
C HIS A 215 -7.05 -53.05 -3.06
N ASN A 216 -8.13 -53.45 -2.38
CA ASN A 216 -8.17 -53.67 -0.94
C ASN A 216 -7.66 -52.48 -0.11
N VAL A 217 -7.93 -51.25 -0.57
CA VAL A 217 -7.53 -50.00 0.09
C VAL A 217 -8.48 -49.70 1.25
N CYS A 218 -9.79 -49.72 0.98
CA CYS A 218 -10.82 -49.48 2.00
C CYS A 218 -12.18 -50.02 1.53
N GLN A 219 -12.98 -50.54 2.47
CA GLN A 219 -14.36 -50.97 2.21
C GLN A 219 -15.31 -49.80 2.47
N ILE A 220 -15.42 -48.91 1.49
CA ILE A 220 -16.36 -47.77 1.54
C ILE A 220 -17.63 -48.05 0.75
N THR A 221 -18.70 -47.33 1.06
CA THR A 221 -20.00 -47.36 0.39
C THR A 221 -20.35 -45.98 -0.19
N MET A 222 -21.46 -45.90 -0.94
CA MET A 222 -21.97 -44.61 -1.42
C MET A 222 -22.31 -43.65 -0.28
N ALA A 223 -22.67 -44.16 0.91
CA ALA A 223 -22.97 -43.33 2.07
C ALA A 223 -21.73 -42.67 2.68
N ASP A 224 -20.52 -43.14 2.36
CA ASP A 224 -19.27 -42.54 2.87
C ASP A 224 -18.78 -41.38 2.01
N ILE A 225 -19.33 -41.23 0.80
CA ILE A 225 -18.97 -40.20 -0.17
C ILE A 225 -20.06 -39.13 -0.18
N ASN A 226 -19.67 -37.88 0.07
CA ASN A 226 -20.56 -36.72 -0.12
C ASN A 226 -20.70 -36.40 -1.61
N ILE A 227 -19.58 -36.23 -2.31
CA ILE A 227 -19.55 -35.99 -3.76
C ILE A 227 -18.22 -36.46 -4.37
N ALA A 228 -18.28 -37.04 -5.56
CA ALA A 228 -17.10 -37.33 -6.37
C ALA A 228 -17.31 -36.77 -7.78
N HIS A 229 -16.29 -36.15 -8.37
CA HIS A 229 -16.36 -35.71 -9.76
C HIS A 229 -14.98 -35.55 -10.39
N ARG A 230 -14.93 -35.63 -11.72
CA ARG A 230 -13.71 -35.37 -12.50
C ARG A 230 -13.36 -33.88 -12.46
N LEU A 231 -12.10 -33.58 -12.22
CA LEU A 231 -11.55 -32.24 -12.36
C LEU A 231 -11.27 -31.92 -13.83
N PRO A 232 -11.46 -30.67 -14.28
CA PRO A 232 -11.10 -30.27 -15.62
C PRO A 232 -9.59 -30.42 -15.84
N ASN A 233 -9.20 -31.05 -16.95
CA ASN A 233 -7.81 -31.20 -17.36
C ASN A 233 -7.63 -30.63 -18.78
N LYS A 234 -6.46 -30.01 -19.05
CA LYS A 234 -6.14 -29.39 -20.34
C LYS A 234 -5.42 -30.33 -21.31
N ASP A 235 -4.78 -31.39 -20.80
CA ASP A 235 -3.73 -32.10 -21.55
C ASP A 235 -4.15 -33.43 -22.20
N ASN A 236 -5.45 -33.64 -22.46
CA ASN A 236 -6.00 -34.89 -23.01
C ASN A 236 -5.59 -36.17 -22.23
N LYS A 237 -5.13 -36.01 -20.99
CA LYS A 237 -4.81 -37.08 -20.04
C LYS A 237 -6.04 -37.41 -19.21
N ASN A 238 -6.05 -38.60 -18.61
CA ASN A 238 -7.05 -38.99 -17.61
C ASN A 238 -7.27 -37.86 -16.60
N ARG A 239 -8.52 -37.37 -16.50
CA ARG A 239 -8.88 -36.34 -15.53
C ARG A 239 -8.81 -36.91 -14.11
N ASP A 240 -8.15 -36.18 -13.20
CA ASP A 240 -8.13 -36.53 -11.77
C ASP A 240 -9.57 -36.52 -11.22
N ILE A 241 -9.90 -37.43 -10.29
CA ILE A 241 -11.17 -37.40 -9.55
C ILE A 241 -10.91 -36.72 -8.20
N ILE A 242 -11.72 -35.71 -7.86
CA ILE A 242 -11.81 -35.21 -6.49
C ILE A 242 -12.98 -35.89 -5.79
N VAL A 243 -12.74 -36.35 -4.56
CA VAL A 243 -13.73 -37.05 -3.75
C VAL A 243 -13.82 -36.35 -2.40
N SER A 244 -15.01 -35.87 -2.06
CA SER A 244 -15.34 -35.35 -0.74
C SER A 244 -15.97 -36.46 0.08
N LEU A 245 -15.36 -36.80 1.20
CA LEU A 245 -15.83 -37.84 2.12
C LEU A 245 -16.66 -37.24 3.24
N ILE A 246 -17.60 -37.99 3.78
CA ILE A 246 -18.39 -37.54 4.94
C ILE A 246 -17.51 -37.49 6.20
N SER A 247 -16.68 -38.51 6.41
CA SER A 247 -15.85 -38.64 7.60
C SER A 247 -14.36 -38.42 7.33
N ARG A 248 -13.71 -37.67 8.24
CA ARG A 248 -12.23 -37.56 8.28
C ARG A 248 -11.57 -38.90 8.55
N GLN A 249 -12.21 -39.79 9.31
CA GLN A 249 -11.65 -41.10 9.62
C GLN A 249 -11.52 -41.95 8.36
N THR A 250 -12.58 -41.99 7.55
CA THR A 250 -12.56 -42.68 6.24
C THR A 250 -11.45 -42.14 5.35
N LYS A 251 -11.22 -40.82 5.36
CA LYS A 251 -10.08 -40.22 4.65
C LYS A 251 -8.76 -40.77 5.16
N PHE A 252 -8.55 -40.79 6.48
CA PHE A 252 -7.30 -41.28 7.07
C PHE A 252 -7.05 -42.75 6.75
N ASP A 253 -8.08 -43.59 6.80
CA ASP A 253 -7.97 -45.01 6.47
C ASP A 253 -7.58 -45.21 4.99
N ILE A 254 -8.20 -44.47 4.07
CA ILE A 254 -7.83 -44.49 2.65
C ILE A 254 -6.37 -44.04 2.45
N ILE A 255 -5.96 -42.94 3.08
CA ILE A 255 -4.59 -42.40 2.95
C ILE A 255 -3.55 -43.34 3.54
N ALA A 256 -3.84 -44.02 4.66
CA ALA A 256 -2.95 -44.99 5.27
C ALA A 256 -2.79 -46.26 4.40
N ASN A 257 -3.87 -46.71 3.76
CA ASN A 257 -3.89 -47.93 2.96
C ASN A 257 -3.56 -47.71 1.47
N ARG A 258 -3.36 -46.48 1.00
CA ARG A 258 -2.97 -46.19 -0.40
C ARG A 258 -1.69 -46.92 -0.85
N LYS A 259 -0.87 -47.39 0.08
CA LYS A 259 0.30 -48.25 -0.21
C LYS A 259 -0.07 -49.53 -0.97
N GLN A 260 -1.32 -49.99 -0.90
CA GLN A 260 -1.81 -51.14 -1.67
C GLN A 260 -1.90 -50.85 -3.18
N LEU A 261 -1.86 -49.58 -3.57
CA LEU A 261 -1.84 -49.17 -4.98
C LEU A 261 -0.42 -49.14 -5.56
N LYS A 262 0.62 -49.48 -4.79
CA LYS A 262 1.99 -49.56 -5.30
C LYS A 262 2.05 -50.60 -6.42
N GLY A 263 2.68 -50.22 -7.54
CA GLY A 263 2.74 -51.05 -8.75
C GLY A 263 1.56 -50.86 -9.70
N THR A 264 0.56 -50.04 -9.33
CA THR A 264 -0.49 -49.57 -10.23
C THR A 264 -0.19 -48.14 -10.69
N ASP A 265 -0.90 -47.68 -11.72
CA ASP A 265 -0.84 -46.29 -12.18
C ASP A 265 -1.77 -45.34 -11.38
N ILE A 266 -2.36 -45.82 -10.29
CA ILE A 266 -3.34 -45.07 -9.49
C ILE A 266 -2.68 -44.44 -8.27
N PHE A 267 -2.87 -43.12 -8.11
CA PHE A 267 -2.27 -42.36 -7.01
C PHE A 267 -3.34 -41.62 -6.20
N ILE A 268 -3.31 -41.76 -4.88
CA ILE A 268 -4.21 -41.06 -3.95
C ILE A 268 -3.44 -40.06 -3.10
N ASN A 269 -3.84 -38.79 -3.18
CA ASN A 269 -3.27 -37.70 -2.40
C ASN A 269 -4.38 -36.94 -1.67
N GLU A 270 -4.03 -36.23 -0.59
CA GLU A 270 -4.94 -35.24 -0.01
C GLU A 270 -5.11 -34.04 -0.94
N ASP A 271 -6.27 -33.38 -0.89
CA ASP A 271 -6.50 -32.17 -1.68
C ASP A 271 -5.89 -30.94 -0.98
N MET A 272 -4.73 -30.52 -1.47
CA MET A 272 -4.00 -29.34 -0.98
C MET A 272 -4.50 -28.05 -1.62
N THR A 273 -4.40 -26.94 -0.89
CA THR A 273 -4.46 -25.59 -1.50
C THR A 273 -3.31 -25.39 -2.48
N LYS A 274 -3.46 -24.41 -3.38
CA LYS A 274 -2.39 -24.07 -4.34
C LYS A 274 -1.10 -23.66 -3.62
N LEU A 275 -1.22 -22.87 -2.57
CA LEU A 275 -0.08 -22.39 -1.78
C LEU A 275 0.64 -23.56 -1.08
N ASN A 276 -0.09 -24.46 -0.43
CA ASN A 276 0.52 -25.62 0.23
C ASN A 276 1.21 -26.55 -0.77
N LEU A 277 0.60 -26.79 -1.94
CA LEU A 277 1.23 -27.57 -3.01
C LEU A 277 2.53 -26.91 -3.48
N HIS A 278 2.53 -25.60 -3.67
CA HIS A 278 3.70 -24.85 -4.11
C HIS A 278 4.83 -24.91 -3.08
N VAL A 279 4.54 -24.69 -1.81
CA VAL A 279 5.53 -24.79 -0.73
C VAL A 279 6.11 -26.20 -0.66
N LEU A 280 5.28 -27.25 -0.75
CA LEU A 280 5.76 -28.63 -0.78
C LEU A 280 6.73 -28.87 -1.96
N MET A 281 6.42 -28.33 -3.15
CA MET A 281 7.31 -28.42 -4.31
C MET A 281 8.61 -27.64 -4.10
N CYS A 282 8.54 -26.43 -3.52
CA CYS A 282 9.71 -25.61 -3.23
C CYS A 282 10.63 -26.25 -2.20
N VAL A 283 10.09 -26.84 -1.13
CA VAL A 283 10.87 -27.59 -0.13
C VAL A 283 11.64 -28.72 -0.79
N LYS A 284 10.98 -29.52 -1.65
CA LYS A 284 11.64 -30.59 -2.41
C LYS A 284 12.73 -30.11 -3.36
N LYS A 285 12.59 -28.90 -3.91
CA LYS A 285 13.51 -28.36 -4.93
C LYS A 285 14.68 -27.57 -4.33
N LYS A 286 14.46 -26.83 -3.24
CA LYS A 286 15.48 -25.95 -2.64
C LYS A 286 16.47 -26.70 -1.74
N MET A 287 16.08 -27.82 -1.17
CA MET A 287 16.87 -28.54 -0.17
C MET A 287 17.17 -30.00 -0.56
N PRO A 288 17.58 -30.31 -1.80
CA PRO A 288 17.84 -31.71 -2.17
C PRO A 288 18.95 -32.35 -1.33
N ASP A 289 19.91 -31.54 -0.86
CA ASP A 289 21.06 -31.96 -0.07
C ASP A 289 20.84 -31.88 1.45
N GLU A 290 19.69 -31.37 1.89
CA GLU A 290 19.36 -31.24 3.33
C GLU A 290 18.20 -32.16 3.74
N ILE A 291 17.31 -32.53 2.80
CA ILE A 291 16.14 -33.36 3.08
C ILE A 291 16.17 -34.70 2.36
N ASN A 292 15.87 -35.75 3.10
CA ASN A 292 15.63 -37.09 2.57
C ASN A 292 14.26 -37.18 1.88
N SER A 293 13.23 -36.55 2.46
CA SER A 293 11.86 -36.62 1.93
C SER A 293 10.98 -35.49 2.45
N ALA A 294 9.92 -35.16 1.70
CA ALA A 294 8.88 -34.24 2.13
C ALA A 294 7.50 -34.74 1.68
N TRP A 295 6.50 -34.58 2.53
CA TRP A 295 5.13 -35.04 2.30
C TRP A 295 4.11 -34.10 2.95
N PHE A 296 2.88 -34.19 2.46
CA PHE A 296 1.75 -33.50 3.06
C PHE A 296 0.87 -34.50 3.79
N MET A 297 0.45 -34.14 5.00
CA MET A 297 -0.44 -34.97 5.81
C MET A 297 -1.28 -34.08 6.73
N ASN A 298 -2.58 -34.33 6.78
CA ASN A 298 -3.51 -33.67 7.71
C ASN A 298 -3.42 -32.13 7.69
N GLY A 299 -3.43 -31.54 6.50
CA GLY A 299 -3.37 -30.08 6.36
C GLY A 299 -1.98 -29.45 6.52
N LYS A 300 -0.94 -30.24 6.82
CA LYS A 300 0.40 -29.76 7.14
C LYS A 300 1.46 -30.37 6.23
N ILE A 301 2.53 -29.60 6.00
CA ILE A 301 3.70 -30.04 5.23
C ILE A 301 4.78 -30.50 6.20
N PHE A 302 5.27 -31.71 6.00
CA PHE A 302 6.36 -32.31 6.76
C PHE A 302 7.57 -32.57 5.86
N TYR A 303 8.76 -32.49 6.43
CA TYR A 303 9.98 -32.97 5.79
C TYR A 303 10.84 -33.72 6.81
N LYS A 304 11.64 -34.66 6.30
CA LYS A 304 12.63 -35.44 7.04
C LYS A 304 14.01 -35.02 6.56
N ASN A 305 14.86 -34.54 7.46
CA ASN A 305 16.24 -34.18 7.12
C ASN A 305 17.14 -35.44 7.04
N HIS A 306 18.41 -35.27 6.63
CA HIS A 306 19.38 -36.38 6.58
C HIS A 306 19.72 -36.98 7.95
N MET A 307 19.42 -36.27 9.04
CA MET A 307 19.55 -36.76 10.42
C MET A 307 18.28 -37.49 10.89
N ASP A 308 17.38 -37.84 9.97
CA ASP A 308 16.11 -38.52 10.24
C ASP A 308 15.11 -37.79 11.16
N LYS A 309 15.35 -36.50 11.43
CA LYS A 309 14.43 -35.65 12.19
C LYS A 309 13.29 -35.15 11.31
N ILE A 310 12.06 -35.30 11.81
CA ILE A 310 10.84 -34.82 11.15
C ILE A 310 10.55 -33.40 11.62
N GLN A 311 10.33 -32.49 10.69
CA GLN A 311 9.97 -31.10 10.94
C GLN A 311 8.70 -30.74 10.16
N THR A 312 7.94 -29.78 10.69
CA THR A 312 6.75 -29.22 10.03
C THR A 312 7.11 -27.85 9.48
N VAL A 313 6.73 -27.58 8.23
CA VAL A 313 6.87 -26.24 7.64
C VAL A 313 5.79 -25.33 8.22
N LYS A 314 6.18 -24.20 8.78
CA LYS A 314 5.24 -23.21 9.32
C LYS A 314 4.87 -22.19 8.25
N PHE A 315 3.68 -21.59 8.38
CA PHE A 315 3.22 -20.60 7.41
C PHE A 315 4.14 -19.38 7.36
N GLU A 316 4.69 -18.98 8.50
CA GLU A 316 5.63 -17.85 8.62
C GLU A 316 6.89 -18.08 7.76
N ASP A 317 7.23 -19.33 7.46
CA ASP A 317 8.36 -19.68 6.62
C ASP A 317 7.98 -19.72 5.13
N TYR A 318 6.69 -19.64 4.76
CA TYR A 318 6.25 -19.80 3.37
C TYR A 318 6.87 -18.77 2.43
N GLU A 319 7.09 -17.53 2.88
CA GLU A 319 7.76 -16.50 2.06
C GLU A 319 9.18 -16.95 1.66
N HIS A 320 9.94 -17.54 2.58
CA HIS A 320 11.26 -18.10 2.31
C HIS A 320 11.20 -19.21 1.24
N TRP A 321 10.10 -19.97 1.18
CA TRP A 321 9.91 -21.06 0.21
C TRP A 321 9.34 -20.61 -1.13
N THR A 322 8.47 -19.60 -1.16
CA THR A 322 7.72 -19.15 -2.34
C THR A 322 8.47 -18.16 -3.25
N ASN A 323 9.69 -17.76 -2.88
CA ASN A 323 10.60 -16.98 -3.75
C ASN A 323 11.05 -17.69 -5.06
N LEU A 324 10.45 -18.83 -5.42
CA LEU A 324 10.67 -19.49 -6.71
C LEU A 324 9.49 -19.17 -7.64
N PRO A 325 9.74 -18.85 -8.93
CA PRO A 325 8.65 -18.77 -9.89
C PRO A 325 7.88 -20.09 -9.90
N TRP A 326 6.55 -19.99 -9.91
CA TRP A 326 5.66 -21.15 -10.10
C TRP A 326 6.19 -21.99 -11.27
N PRO A 327 6.21 -23.33 -11.18
CA PRO A 327 6.60 -24.16 -12.31
C PRO A 327 5.52 -24.09 -13.39
N ASN A 328 5.53 -23.02 -14.18
CA ASN A 328 4.84 -22.88 -15.45
C ASN A 328 5.81 -22.15 -16.39
N ASN A 329 6.11 -22.80 -17.53
CA ASN A 329 7.08 -22.46 -18.56
C ASN A 329 8.53 -22.92 -18.34
N THR A 330 8.74 -24.17 -17.95
CA THR A 330 9.88 -24.88 -18.57
C THR A 330 9.45 -25.19 -20.01
N PRO A 331 10.19 -24.75 -21.04
CA PRO A 331 10.02 -25.30 -22.39
C PRO A 331 10.14 -26.81 -22.30
N LYS A 332 9.26 -27.53 -23.01
CA LYS A 332 9.40 -28.97 -23.18
C LYS A 332 10.84 -29.23 -23.61
N ARG A 333 11.56 -30.10 -22.90
CA ARG A 333 12.79 -30.67 -23.44
C ARG A 333 12.39 -31.38 -24.73
N GLU A 334 12.94 -30.92 -25.84
CA GLU A 334 12.84 -31.55 -27.16
C GLU A 334 13.43 -32.96 -27.14
#